data_AF-H5XZU2-F1
#
_entry.id   AF-H5XZU2-F1
#
_cell.length_a   1.000
_cell.length_b   1.000
_cell.length_c   1.000
_cell.angle_alpha   90.00
_cell.angle_beta   90.00
_cell.angle_gamma   90.00
#
_symmetry.space_group_name_H-M   'P 1'
#
loop_
_entity.id
_entity.type
_entity.pdbx_description
1 polymer ?
#
loop_
_entity_poly.entity_id
_entity_poly.type
_entity_poly.pdbx_seq_one_letter_code
_entity_poly.pdbx_strand_id
1 'polypeptide(L)'
;MNENGHVYVITNETGRVKIGRAKNPTQRLRTLETQSGLKITKSFISPLIGNYEKAEVDLHAKYKNKRVIGEWFDVNFNEVVSDLSIMKFDSPKEVSVSDEKASSAVKQMCACIVLNDLNNFCGEDWTAELNLAKWKPIKSDVDFIVCDLEEAKNCYVDDCDEYKLGEEVDAVINSIKKSGMTLDNITGVQNIYKDIFYSYPVGEIRKYVSGEYADLVEKILGITYINENERLVNEKYRQ
;
A
#
# COMPACT_ATOMS: atom_id res chain seq x y z
N MET A 1 16.38 3.39 10.89
CA MET A 1 16.66 4.14 9.64
C MET A 1 15.56 5.19 9.52
N ASN A 2 15.89 6.48 9.41
CA ASN A 2 14.85 7.52 9.28
C ASN A 2 14.34 7.51 7.84
N GLU A 3 13.13 7.00 7.67
CA GLU A 3 12.38 6.95 6.42
C GLU A 3 11.66 8.28 6.15
N ASN A 4 11.14 8.46 4.95
CA ASN A 4 10.31 9.63 4.61
C ASN A 4 8.85 9.37 5.01
N GLY A 5 8.13 10.44 5.35
CA GLY A 5 6.71 10.34 5.64
C GLY A 5 6.04 11.71 5.79
N HIS A 6 4.81 11.69 6.27
CA HIS A 6 3.97 12.88 6.46
C HIS A 6 3.56 13.00 7.92
N VAL A 7 3.36 14.24 8.36
CA VAL A 7 2.61 14.58 9.59
C VAL A 7 1.23 15.07 9.17
N TYR A 8 0.20 14.56 9.81
CA TYR A 8 -1.17 14.99 9.58
C TYR A 8 -1.79 15.54 10.86
N VAL A 9 -2.68 16.50 10.67
CA VAL A 9 -3.52 17.09 11.71
C VAL A 9 -4.96 16.88 11.29
N ILE A 10 -5.79 16.36 12.17
CA ILE A 10 -7.24 16.24 11.93
C ILE A 10 -8.06 16.71 13.10
N THR A 11 -9.32 17.03 12.82
CA THR A 11 -10.33 17.33 13.84
C THR A 11 -11.53 16.42 13.65
N ASN A 12 -12.19 16.04 14.74
CA ASN A 12 -13.45 15.28 14.71
C ASN A 12 -14.68 16.17 15.00
N GLU A 13 -15.87 15.58 15.09
CA GLU A 13 -17.09 16.32 15.46
C GLU A 13 -17.05 16.96 16.86
N THR A 14 -16.21 16.45 17.77
CA THR A 14 -16.05 17.02 19.12
C THR A 14 -15.12 18.23 19.18
N GLY A 15 -14.53 18.62 18.04
CA GLY A 15 -13.58 19.74 17.97
C GLY A 15 -12.17 19.41 18.49
N ARG A 16 -11.92 18.16 18.90
CA ARG A 16 -10.60 17.71 19.36
C ARG A 16 -9.68 17.47 18.18
N VAL A 17 -8.41 17.83 18.34
CA VAL A 17 -7.40 17.72 17.29
C VAL A 17 -6.53 16.50 17.53
N LYS A 18 -6.37 15.66 16.50
CA LYS A 18 -5.38 14.59 16.49
C LYS A 18 -4.18 15.01 15.66
N ILE A 19 -2.98 14.74 16.19
CA ILE A 19 -1.71 14.93 15.50
C ILE A 19 -1.10 13.56 15.32
N GLY A 20 -0.87 13.15 14.07
CA GLY A 20 -0.30 11.84 13.79
C GLY A 20 0.65 11.87 12.60
N ARG A 21 1.23 10.71 12.31
CA ARG A 21 2.17 10.54 11.21
C ARG A 21 1.89 9.28 10.42
N ALA A 22 2.19 9.29 9.14
CA ALA A 22 2.01 8.14 8.25
C ALA A 22 2.86 8.27 6.98
N LYS A 23 3.20 7.13 6.38
CA LYS A 23 3.76 7.09 5.01
C LYS A 23 2.68 7.35 3.96
N ASN A 24 1.48 6.79 4.16
CA ASN A 24 0.29 7.06 3.36
C ASN A 24 -0.83 7.65 4.26
N PRO A 25 -0.83 8.97 4.50
CA PRO A 25 -1.78 9.62 5.39
C PRO A 25 -3.23 9.51 4.90
N THR A 26 -3.48 9.57 3.59
CA THR A 26 -4.83 9.45 3.01
C THR A 26 -5.48 8.11 3.36
N GLN A 27 -4.76 7.01 3.12
CA GLN A 27 -5.24 5.67 3.50
C GLN A 27 -5.44 5.54 5.02
N ARG A 28 -4.53 6.13 5.81
CA ARG A 28 -4.63 6.12 7.28
C ARG A 28 -5.86 6.86 7.78
N LEU A 29 -6.19 7.99 7.18
CA LEU A 29 -7.36 8.81 7.49
C LEU A 29 -8.65 8.05 7.21
N ARG A 30 -8.78 7.45 6.03
CA ARG A 30 -9.93 6.59 5.67
C ARG A 30 -10.10 5.43 6.64
N THR A 31 -8.99 4.79 7.02
CA THR A 31 -8.99 3.70 8.01
C THR A 31 -9.46 4.17 9.39
N LEU A 32 -9.08 5.39 9.80
CA LEU A 32 -9.56 5.97 11.05
C LEU A 32 -11.07 6.17 11.01
N GLU A 33 -11.63 6.73 9.94
CA GLU A 33 -13.07 6.95 9.83
C GLU A 33 -13.85 5.63 9.86
N THR A 34 -13.41 4.62 9.12
CA THR A 34 -14.12 3.33 9.03
C THR A 34 -14.01 2.50 10.30
N GLN A 35 -12.84 2.44 10.95
CA GLN A 35 -12.63 1.57 12.11
C GLN A 35 -13.12 2.16 13.43
N SER A 36 -13.06 3.48 13.58
CA SER A 36 -13.43 4.13 14.84
C SER A 36 -14.82 4.76 14.84
N GLY A 37 -15.45 4.88 13.66
CA GLY A 37 -16.71 5.62 13.48
C GLY A 37 -16.57 7.13 13.73
N LEU A 38 -15.36 7.64 13.91
CA LEU A 38 -15.07 9.07 14.02
C LEU A 38 -15.28 9.73 12.66
N LYS A 39 -15.98 10.87 12.63
CA LYS A 39 -16.12 11.65 11.41
C LYS A 39 -15.07 12.76 11.38
N ILE A 40 -14.22 12.77 10.37
CA ILE A 40 -13.21 13.82 10.23
C ILE A 40 -13.90 15.07 9.68
N THR A 41 -13.80 16.18 10.42
CA THR A 41 -14.40 17.46 10.03
C THR A 41 -13.42 18.39 9.34
N LYS A 42 -12.12 18.26 9.68
CA LYS A 42 -11.01 19.00 9.06
C LYS A 42 -9.78 18.13 9.01
N SER A 43 -8.99 18.27 7.95
CA SER A 43 -7.71 17.59 7.79
C SER A 43 -6.66 18.50 7.18
N PHE A 44 -5.41 18.29 7.57
CA PHE A 44 -4.23 18.89 6.97
C PHE A 44 -3.13 17.82 6.93
N ILE A 45 -2.40 17.75 5.82
CA ILE A 45 -1.31 16.80 5.60
C ILE A 45 -0.08 17.62 5.19
N SER A 46 1.05 17.41 5.86
CA SER A 46 2.31 18.04 5.49
C SER A 46 2.81 17.52 4.14
N PRO A 47 3.75 18.22 3.48
CA PRO A 47 4.55 17.62 2.43
C PRO A 47 5.26 16.34 2.91
N LEU A 48 5.81 15.57 1.97
CA LEU A 48 6.70 14.47 2.28
C LEU A 48 8.00 15.05 2.87
N ILE A 49 8.40 14.58 4.06
CA ILE A 49 9.56 15.11 4.79
C ILE A 49 10.40 13.97 5.38
N GLY A 50 11.72 14.18 5.44
CA GLY A 50 12.67 13.18 5.95
C GLY A 50 12.74 13.09 7.48
N ASN A 51 12.11 14.03 8.19
CA ASN A 51 12.11 14.15 9.65
C ASN A 51 10.69 14.12 10.26
N TYR A 52 9.74 13.48 9.58
CA TYR A 52 8.33 13.43 9.99
C TYR A 52 8.09 12.87 11.41
N GLU A 53 8.88 11.88 11.84
CA GLU A 53 8.82 11.37 13.22
C GLU A 53 9.19 12.43 14.25
N LYS A 54 10.24 13.21 13.97
CA LYS A 54 10.69 14.28 14.86
C LYS A 54 9.67 15.41 14.90
N ALA A 55 9.13 15.81 13.75
CA ALA A 55 8.12 16.86 13.67
C ALA A 55 6.85 16.51 14.48
N GLU A 56 6.40 15.25 14.42
CA GLU A 56 5.26 14.78 15.23
C GLU A 56 5.57 14.77 16.72
N VAL A 57 6.74 14.28 17.12
CA VAL A 57 7.20 14.31 18.53
C VAL A 57 7.29 15.74 19.06
N ASP A 58 7.83 16.67 18.28
CA ASP A 58 7.98 18.08 18.66
C ASP A 58 6.61 18.75 18.85
N LEU A 59 5.64 18.47 17.97
CA LEU A 59 4.24 18.93 18.15
C LEU A 59 3.59 18.32 19.40
N HIS A 60 3.76 17.02 19.61
CA HIS A 60 3.22 16.34 20.79
C HIS A 60 3.80 16.88 22.09
N ALA A 61 5.09 17.21 22.09
CA ALA A 61 5.76 17.85 23.21
C ALA A 61 5.22 19.27 23.44
N LYS A 62 5.05 20.06 22.37
CA LYS A 62 4.48 21.42 22.43
C LYS A 62 3.08 21.43 23.04
N TYR A 63 2.23 20.46 22.65
CA TYR A 63 0.84 20.38 23.07
C TYR A 63 0.58 19.41 24.23
N LYS A 64 1.63 18.90 24.90
CA LYS A 64 1.52 17.89 25.96
C LYS A 64 0.52 18.26 27.06
N ASN A 65 0.47 19.53 27.46
CA ASN A 65 -0.44 20.01 28.51
C ASN A 65 -1.90 20.12 28.06
N LYS A 66 -2.16 20.10 26.75
CA LYS A 66 -3.50 20.09 26.14
C LYS A 66 -3.92 18.69 25.70
N ARG A 67 -3.15 17.64 26.02
CA ARG A 67 -3.44 16.25 25.63
C ARG A 67 -4.64 15.73 26.41
N VAL A 68 -5.67 15.27 25.68
CA VAL A 68 -6.88 14.68 26.26
C VAL A 68 -6.71 13.17 26.42
N ILE A 69 -6.41 12.48 25.32
CA ILE A 69 -6.24 11.03 25.33
C ILE A 69 -5.40 10.57 24.13
N GLY A 70 -4.34 9.81 24.41
CA GLY A 70 -3.42 9.32 23.38
C GLY A 70 -2.84 10.48 22.55
N GLU A 71 -3.21 10.51 21.27
CA GLU A 71 -2.77 11.50 20.28
C GLU A 71 -3.83 12.60 20.02
N TRP A 72 -4.87 12.68 20.85
CA TRP A 72 -5.92 13.70 20.78
C TRP A 72 -5.68 14.81 21.80
N PHE A 73 -5.85 16.06 21.36
CA PHE A 73 -5.54 17.27 22.09
C PHE A 73 -6.71 18.27 22.02
N ASP A 74 -6.87 19.04 23.08
CA ASP A 74 -7.85 20.14 23.19
C ASP A 74 -7.18 21.46 22.79
N VAL A 75 -7.03 21.65 21.48
CA VAL A 75 -6.33 22.79 20.86
C VAL A 75 -7.01 23.14 19.55
N ASN A 76 -6.87 24.40 19.12
CA ASN A 76 -7.40 24.84 17.83
C ASN A 76 -6.64 24.22 16.65
N PHE A 77 -7.37 23.65 15.69
CA PHE A 77 -6.82 23.07 14.47
C PHE A 77 -5.86 24.00 13.71
N ASN A 78 -6.25 25.26 13.51
CA ASN A 78 -5.45 26.21 12.73
C ASN A 78 -4.16 26.60 13.47
N GLU A 79 -4.15 26.58 14.80
CA GLU A 79 -2.96 26.81 15.63
C GLU A 79 -1.90 25.72 15.35
N VAL A 80 -2.33 24.45 15.35
CA VAL A 80 -1.43 23.31 15.07
C VAL A 80 -0.92 23.33 13.63
N VAL A 81 -1.79 23.62 12.66
CA VAL A 81 -1.40 23.70 11.25
C VAL A 81 -0.40 24.84 11.01
N SER A 82 -0.65 26.01 11.62
CA SER A 82 0.29 27.13 11.56
C SER A 82 1.65 26.75 12.15
N ASP A 83 1.66 26.09 13.31
CA ASP A 83 2.89 25.64 13.94
C ASP A 83 3.65 24.62 13.11
N LEU A 84 2.95 23.64 12.54
CA LEU A 84 3.55 22.65 11.66
C LEU A 84 4.14 23.30 10.40
N SER A 85 3.45 24.30 9.83
CA SER A 85 3.89 24.98 8.61
C SER A 85 5.18 25.79 8.76
N ILE A 86 5.52 26.22 9.99
CA ILE A 86 6.76 26.96 10.28
C ILE A 86 7.90 26.07 10.78
N MET A 87 7.66 24.77 10.96
CA MET A 87 8.70 23.84 11.36
C MET A 87 9.74 23.66 10.25
N LYS A 88 10.99 23.42 10.66
CA LYS A 88 12.07 23.11 9.72
C LYS A 88 11.96 21.66 9.28
N PHE A 89 11.65 21.45 8.01
CA PHE A 89 11.59 20.13 7.41
C PHE A 89 12.90 19.76 6.73
N ASP A 90 13.33 18.52 6.97
CA ASP A 90 14.43 17.95 6.21
C ASP A 90 13.90 17.47 4.86
N SER A 91 14.67 17.71 3.80
CA SER A 91 14.35 17.20 2.48
C SER A 91 14.15 15.67 2.52
N PRO A 92 13.21 15.12 1.73
CA PRO A 92 13.06 13.68 1.59
C PRO A 92 14.39 13.05 1.20
N LYS A 93 14.77 11.96 1.87
CA LYS A 93 15.94 11.19 1.48
C LYS A 93 15.64 10.46 0.19
N GLU A 94 16.51 10.61 -0.81
CA GLU A 94 16.44 9.80 -2.02
C GLU A 94 16.62 8.32 -1.63
N VAL A 95 15.62 7.51 -1.96
CA VAL A 95 15.71 6.06 -1.80
C VAL A 95 16.47 5.54 -3.01
N SER A 96 17.77 5.32 -2.86
CA SER A 96 18.53 4.53 -3.83
C SER A 96 18.11 3.07 -3.70
N VAL A 97 17.22 2.64 -4.60
CA VAL A 97 16.86 1.24 -4.73
C VAL A 97 18.05 0.54 -5.39
N SER A 98 18.86 -0.18 -4.61
CA SER A 98 19.79 -1.16 -5.15
C SER A 98 19.10 -2.52 -5.22
N ASP A 99 19.11 -3.12 -6.40
CA ASP A 99 18.36 -4.32 -6.80
C ASP A 99 18.57 -5.55 -5.89
N GLU A 100 19.65 -5.59 -5.11
CA GLU A 100 19.97 -6.70 -4.20
C GLU A 100 19.07 -6.77 -2.95
N LYS A 101 18.51 -5.64 -2.48
CA LYS A 101 17.62 -5.64 -1.30
C LYS A 101 16.18 -6.04 -1.63
N ALA A 102 15.74 -5.85 -2.87
CA ALA A 102 14.43 -6.30 -3.34
C ALA A 102 14.32 -7.83 -3.21
N SER A 103 15.37 -8.58 -3.53
CA SER A 103 15.36 -10.06 -3.44
C SER A 103 15.26 -10.58 -2.00
N SER A 104 15.91 -9.93 -1.03
CA SER A 104 15.84 -10.32 0.39
C SER A 104 14.53 -9.90 1.06
N ALA A 105 13.98 -8.74 0.71
CA ALA A 105 12.70 -8.28 1.22
C ALA A 105 11.53 -9.09 0.61
N VAL A 106 11.61 -9.44 -0.68
CA VAL A 106 10.66 -10.34 -1.33
C VAL A 106 10.69 -11.73 -0.70
N LYS A 107 11.88 -12.28 -0.37
CA LYS A 107 11.99 -13.55 0.37
C LYS A 107 11.42 -13.51 1.78
N GLN A 108 11.57 -12.39 2.51
CA GLN A 108 11.00 -12.24 3.86
C GLN A 108 9.52 -11.83 3.87
N MET A 109 9.00 -11.21 2.80
CA MET A 109 7.59 -10.78 2.69
C MET A 109 6.68 -11.84 2.07
N CYS A 110 7.22 -12.81 1.34
CA CYS A 110 6.46 -13.96 0.83
C CYS A 110 5.93 -14.94 1.91
N ALA A 111 6.30 -14.73 3.17
CA ALA A 111 6.01 -15.62 4.31
C ALA A 111 4.73 -15.26 5.10
N CYS A 112 3.94 -14.29 4.67
CA CYS A 112 2.76 -13.88 5.44
C CYS A 112 1.47 -14.05 4.60
N ILE A 113 0.59 -14.91 5.11
CA ILE A 113 -0.89 -14.92 5.01
C ILE A 113 -1.60 -15.23 3.68
N VAL A 114 -1.05 -16.06 2.80
CA VAL A 114 -1.88 -17.20 2.30
C VAL A 114 -1.76 -18.40 3.25
N LEU A 115 -0.81 -18.30 4.17
CA LEU A 115 -0.35 -19.34 5.07
C LEU A 115 -1.22 -19.56 6.27
N ASN A 116 -1.92 -18.54 6.75
CA ASN A 116 -2.66 -18.68 7.99
C ASN A 116 -3.97 -19.46 7.78
N ASP A 117 -4.55 -19.47 6.57
CA ASP A 117 -5.73 -20.30 6.27
C ASP A 117 -5.34 -21.72 5.80
N LEU A 118 -4.19 -21.89 5.11
CA LEU A 118 -3.67 -23.22 4.77
C LEU A 118 -3.04 -23.93 5.98
N ASN A 119 -2.10 -23.30 6.71
CA ASN A 119 -1.40 -23.93 7.84
C ASN A 119 -2.37 -24.30 8.98
N ASN A 120 -3.45 -23.53 9.20
CA ASN A 120 -4.47 -23.88 10.18
C ASN A 120 -5.34 -25.09 9.77
N PHE A 121 -5.37 -25.45 8.48
CA PHE A 121 -6.12 -26.60 7.97
C PHE A 121 -5.27 -27.87 7.80
N CYS A 122 -3.99 -27.74 7.38
CA CYS A 122 -3.17 -28.90 7.04
C CYS A 122 -1.89 -29.09 7.88
N GLY A 123 -1.52 -28.15 8.76
CA GLY A 123 -0.32 -28.29 9.60
C GLY A 123 1.00 -28.33 8.82
N GLU A 124 0.98 -27.83 7.58
CA GLU A 124 2.13 -27.80 6.67
C GLU A 124 2.60 -26.35 6.49
N ASP A 125 3.91 -26.13 6.38
CA ASP A 125 4.50 -24.82 6.12
C ASP A 125 4.45 -24.54 4.61
N TRP A 126 3.67 -23.56 4.16
CA TRP A 126 3.72 -23.12 2.76
C TRP A 126 4.57 -21.84 2.59
N THR A 127 4.88 -21.44 1.36
CA THR A 127 5.41 -20.11 1.01
C THR A 127 4.85 -19.67 -0.33
N ALA A 128 4.69 -18.36 -0.55
CA ALA A 128 4.32 -17.82 -1.86
C ALA A 128 5.57 -17.41 -2.64
N GLU A 129 5.71 -17.76 -3.91
CA GLU A 129 6.78 -17.28 -4.77
C GLU A 129 6.22 -16.48 -5.95
N LEU A 130 6.82 -15.31 -6.22
CA LEU A 130 6.46 -14.44 -7.33
C LEU A 130 7.25 -14.82 -8.59
N ASN A 131 6.54 -15.15 -9.69
CA ASN A 131 7.17 -15.40 -10.98
C ASN A 131 6.47 -14.65 -12.10
N LEU A 132 6.87 -13.40 -12.32
CA LEU A 132 6.29 -12.51 -13.32
C LEU A 132 6.39 -13.06 -14.76
N ALA A 133 7.40 -13.88 -15.04
CA ALA A 133 7.56 -14.50 -16.36
C ALA A 133 6.58 -15.64 -16.62
N LYS A 134 5.86 -16.12 -15.59
CA LYS A 134 4.92 -17.24 -15.70
C LYS A 134 3.64 -16.84 -16.42
N TRP A 135 3.18 -15.59 -16.24
CA TRP A 135 1.94 -15.14 -16.84
C TRP A 135 2.10 -14.97 -18.36
N LYS A 136 1.18 -15.59 -19.11
CA LYS A 136 1.07 -15.45 -20.55
C LYS A 136 -0.35 -14.95 -20.85
N PRO A 137 -0.53 -13.67 -21.20
CA PRO A 137 -1.86 -13.10 -21.37
C PRO A 137 -2.65 -13.81 -22.46
N ILE A 138 -3.88 -14.18 -22.17
CA ILE A 138 -4.86 -14.61 -23.16
C ILE A 138 -5.90 -13.51 -23.39
N LYS A 139 -6.62 -13.56 -24.51
CA LYS A 139 -7.58 -12.50 -24.86
C LYS A 139 -8.57 -12.16 -23.73
N SER A 140 -9.14 -13.17 -23.08
CA SER A 140 -10.06 -12.98 -21.96
C SER A 140 -9.42 -12.28 -20.76
N ASP A 141 -8.12 -12.51 -20.50
CA ASP A 141 -7.39 -11.80 -19.45
C ASP A 141 -7.28 -10.32 -19.81
N VAL A 142 -6.93 -10.03 -21.07
CA VAL A 142 -6.76 -8.65 -21.55
C VAL A 142 -8.07 -7.88 -21.48
N ASP A 143 -9.17 -8.48 -21.95
CA ASP A 143 -10.49 -7.85 -21.93
C ASP A 143 -10.92 -7.53 -20.49
N PHE A 144 -10.68 -8.46 -19.55
CA PHE A 144 -10.97 -8.23 -18.13
C PHE A 144 -10.07 -7.14 -17.53
N ILE A 145 -8.76 -7.23 -17.74
CA ILE A 145 -7.78 -6.28 -17.19
C ILE A 145 -8.06 -4.86 -17.67
N VAL A 146 -8.39 -4.68 -18.95
CA VAL A 146 -8.74 -3.34 -19.46
C VAL A 146 -9.99 -2.79 -18.77
N CYS A 147 -11.03 -3.62 -18.58
CA CYS A 147 -12.23 -3.23 -17.86
C CYS A 147 -11.92 -2.85 -16.39
N ASP A 148 -11.17 -3.69 -15.69
CA ASP A 148 -10.77 -3.49 -14.30
C ASP A 148 -9.91 -2.23 -14.11
N LEU A 149 -8.95 -2.00 -15.00
CA LEU A 149 -8.11 -0.81 -14.97
C LEU A 149 -8.91 0.47 -15.29
N GLU A 150 -9.91 0.40 -16.16
CA GLU A 150 -10.82 1.53 -16.42
C GLU A 150 -11.63 1.88 -15.18
N GLU A 151 -12.15 0.88 -14.46
CA GLU A 151 -12.83 1.08 -13.18
C GLU A 151 -11.88 1.66 -12.12
N ALA A 152 -10.68 1.09 -11.98
CA ALA A 152 -9.67 1.56 -11.04
C ALA A 152 -9.25 3.01 -11.33
N LYS A 153 -9.07 3.37 -12.61
CA LYS A 153 -8.78 4.75 -13.02
C LYS A 153 -9.88 5.71 -12.56
N ASN A 154 -11.14 5.36 -12.81
CA ASN A 154 -12.27 6.22 -12.41
C ASN A 154 -12.26 6.41 -10.88
N CYS A 155 -12.00 5.35 -10.10
CA CYS A 155 -11.83 5.47 -8.66
C CYS A 155 -10.65 6.39 -8.27
N TYR A 156 -9.50 6.31 -8.95
CA TYR A 156 -8.35 7.17 -8.63
C TYR A 156 -8.61 8.64 -8.93
N VAL A 157 -9.30 8.93 -10.04
CA VAL A 157 -9.56 10.30 -10.51
C VAL A 157 -10.74 10.94 -9.81
N ASP A 158 -11.83 10.20 -9.59
CA ASP A 158 -13.09 10.75 -9.10
C ASP A 158 -13.20 10.68 -7.57
N ASP A 159 -12.64 9.63 -6.93
CA ASP A 159 -12.84 9.39 -5.49
C ASP A 159 -11.61 9.68 -4.62
N CYS A 160 -10.41 9.67 -5.20
CA CYS A 160 -9.15 9.67 -4.43
C CYS A 160 -8.22 10.88 -4.69
N ASP A 161 -8.55 11.76 -5.65
CA ASP A 161 -7.66 12.85 -6.13
C ASP A 161 -6.24 12.37 -6.51
N GLU A 162 -6.07 11.08 -6.82
CA GLU A 162 -4.79 10.46 -7.18
C GLU A 162 -4.56 10.55 -8.69
N TYR A 163 -4.61 11.77 -9.23
CA TYR A 163 -4.55 12.04 -10.66
C TYR A 163 -3.32 11.42 -11.35
N LYS A 164 -2.16 11.41 -10.67
CA LYS A 164 -0.94 10.83 -11.23
C LYS A 164 -1.05 9.31 -11.43
N LEU A 165 -1.65 8.61 -10.47
CA LEU A 165 -1.85 7.16 -10.58
C LEU A 165 -2.91 6.85 -11.65
N GLY A 166 -3.96 7.67 -11.71
CA GLY A 166 -4.94 7.63 -12.80
C GLY A 166 -4.31 7.82 -14.19
N GLU A 167 -3.38 8.77 -14.34
CA GLU A 167 -2.64 9.00 -15.59
C GLU A 167 -1.73 7.81 -15.97
N GLU A 168 -1.05 7.21 -14.99
CA GLU A 168 -0.20 6.03 -15.21
C GLU A 168 -1.04 4.82 -15.67
N VAL A 169 -2.20 4.60 -15.03
CA VAL A 169 -3.16 3.56 -15.42
C VAL A 169 -3.73 3.84 -16.82
N ASP A 170 -4.12 5.09 -17.11
CA ASP A 170 -4.65 5.47 -18.43
C ASP A 170 -3.61 5.30 -19.54
N ALA A 171 -2.34 5.61 -19.27
CA ALA A 171 -1.25 5.38 -20.21
C ALA A 171 -1.08 3.89 -20.56
N VAL A 172 -1.19 3.00 -19.56
CA VAL A 172 -1.14 1.54 -19.78
C VAL A 172 -2.36 1.08 -20.59
N ILE A 173 -3.57 1.50 -20.25
CA ILE A 173 -4.80 1.16 -20.99
C ILE A 173 -4.68 1.58 -22.45
N ASN A 174 -4.28 2.83 -22.70
CA ASN A 174 -4.16 3.38 -24.05
C ASN A 174 -3.08 2.64 -24.87
N SER A 175 -1.97 2.27 -24.22
CA SER A 175 -0.91 1.49 -24.86
C SER A 175 -1.38 0.08 -25.24
N ILE A 176 -2.14 -0.60 -24.35
CA ILE A 176 -2.74 -1.92 -24.63
C ILE A 176 -3.72 -1.82 -25.79
N LYS A 177 -4.63 -0.84 -25.79
CA LYS A 177 -5.59 -0.64 -26.88
C LYS A 177 -4.91 -0.39 -28.23
N LYS A 178 -3.76 0.30 -28.22
CA LYS A 178 -3.00 0.63 -29.43
C LYS A 178 -2.14 -0.53 -29.96
N SER A 179 -1.48 -1.26 -29.07
CA SER A 179 -0.40 -2.18 -29.43
C SER A 179 -0.57 -3.62 -28.92
N GLY A 180 -1.67 -3.91 -28.22
CA GLY A 180 -1.92 -5.21 -27.59
C GLY A 180 -1.02 -5.46 -26.38
N MET A 181 -0.89 -6.72 -25.96
CA MET A 181 -0.02 -7.13 -24.86
C MET A 181 1.44 -7.29 -25.32
N THR A 182 2.16 -6.17 -25.41
CA THR A 182 3.62 -6.15 -25.56
C THR A 182 4.31 -6.42 -24.22
N LEU A 183 5.63 -6.65 -24.21
CA LEU A 183 6.39 -6.85 -22.98
C LEU A 183 6.29 -5.64 -22.04
N ASP A 184 6.33 -4.43 -22.60
CA ASP A 184 6.20 -3.18 -21.84
C ASP A 184 4.81 -3.07 -21.21
N ASN A 185 3.76 -3.43 -21.96
CA ASN A 185 2.38 -3.40 -21.46
C ASN A 185 2.15 -4.48 -20.39
N ILE A 186 2.73 -5.67 -20.56
CA ILE A 186 2.72 -6.72 -19.51
C ILE A 186 3.38 -6.20 -18.25
N THR A 187 4.55 -5.56 -18.38
CA THR A 187 5.28 -4.99 -17.24
C THR A 187 4.47 -3.90 -16.54
N GLY A 188 3.84 -3.00 -17.32
CA GLY A 188 2.97 -1.94 -16.80
C GLY A 188 1.79 -2.51 -15.99
N VAL A 189 1.08 -3.48 -16.56
CA VAL A 189 -0.02 -4.19 -15.86
C VAL A 189 0.50 -4.86 -14.59
N GLN A 190 1.60 -5.61 -14.66
CA GLN A 190 2.15 -6.28 -13.48
C GLN A 190 2.56 -5.31 -12.38
N ASN A 191 3.04 -4.11 -12.70
CA ASN A 191 3.37 -3.11 -11.69
C ASN A 191 2.12 -2.58 -10.99
N ILE A 192 1.05 -2.27 -11.74
CA ILE A 192 -0.22 -1.85 -11.16
C ILE A 192 -0.78 -2.96 -10.24
N TYR A 193 -0.81 -4.20 -10.72
CA TYR A 193 -1.33 -5.33 -9.93
C TYR A 193 -0.42 -5.71 -8.74
N LYS A 194 0.88 -5.44 -8.79
CA LYS A 194 1.76 -5.53 -7.62
C LYS A 194 1.35 -4.51 -6.57
N ASP A 195 1.13 -3.26 -6.97
CA ASP A 195 0.75 -2.21 -6.02
C ASP A 195 -0.59 -2.55 -5.36
N ILE A 196 -1.55 -3.08 -6.12
CA ILE A 196 -2.81 -3.62 -5.60
C ILE A 196 -2.52 -4.77 -4.62
N PHE A 197 -1.73 -5.76 -5.01
CA PHE A 197 -1.39 -6.91 -4.16
C PHE A 197 -0.73 -6.49 -2.83
N TYR A 198 0.19 -5.51 -2.88
CA TYR A 198 0.88 -5.00 -1.70
C TYR A 198 0.09 -3.96 -0.91
N SER A 199 -1.04 -3.46 -1.44
CA SER A 199 -1.94 -2.57 -0.70
C SER A 199 -2.74 -3.31 0.39
N TYR A 200 -2.85 -4.64 0.28
CA TYR A 200 -3.48 -5.50 1.27
C TYR A 200 -2.47 -5.98 2.31
N PRO A 201 -2.93 -6.31 3.54
CA PRO A 201 -2.11 -7.07 4.47
C PRO A 201 -1.53 -8.30 3.77
N VAL A 202 -0.26 -8.56 4.04
CA VAL A 202 0.56 -9.52 3.27
C VAL A 202 -0.18 -10.85 3.14
N GLY A 203 -0.43 -11.30 1.90
CA GLY A 203 -1.13 -12.55 1.57
C GLY A 203 -2.65 -12.53 1.75
N GLU A 204 -3.22 -11.53 2.39
CA GLU A 204 -4.65 -11.52 2.74
C GLU A 204 -5.57 -11.04 1.61
N ILE A 205 -5.08 -10.85 0.39
CA ILE A 205 -5.88 -10.30 -0.71
C ILE A 205 -7.23 -11.02 -0.87
N ARG A 206 -7.24 -12.36 -0.76
CA ARG A 206 -8.45 -13.21 -0.84
C ARG A 206 -9.49 -12.94 0.26
N LYS A 207 -9.12 -12.31 1.37
CA LYS A 207 -10.05 -11.91 2.44
C LYS A 207 -10.78 -10.60 2.12
N TYR A 208 -10.21 -9.77 1.26
CA TYR A 208 -10.67 -8.41 1.00
C TYR A 208 -11.30 -8.24 -0.38
N VAL A 209 -11.03 -9.15 -1.31
CA VAL A 209 -11.55 -9.11 -2.68
C VAL A 209 -12.26 -10.41 -3.03
N SER A 210 -13.03 -10.42 -4.12
CA SER A 210 -13.67 -11.63 -4.59
C SER A 210 -12.63 -12.70 -4.98
N GLY A 211 -12.99 -13.97 -4.87
CA GLY A 211 -12.11 -15.08 -5.25
C GLY A 211 -11.60 -14.96 -6.69
N GLU A 212 -12.50 -14.59 -7.62
CA GLU A 212 -12.18 -14.39 -9.03
C GLU A 212 -11.14 -13.27 -9.24
N TYR A 213 -11.24 -12.18 -8.48
CA TYR A 213 -10.28 -11.08 -8.56
C TYR A 213 -8.92 -11.47 -7.99
N ALA A 214 -8.89 -12.15 -6.86
CA ALA A 214 -7.64 -12.67 -6.30
C ALA A 214 -6.98 -13.69 -7.24
N ASP A 215 -7.76 -14.58 -7.86
CA ASP A 215 -7.26 -15.54 -8.86
C ASP A 215 -6.59 -14.83 -10.04
N LEU A 216 -7.19 -13.72 -10.51
CA LEU A 216 -6.62 -12.91 -11.56
C LEU A 216 -5.31 -12.25 -11.13
N VAL A 217 -5.28 -11.61 -9.95
CA VAL A 217 -4.07 -10.96 -9.43
C VAL A 217 -2.94 -11.97 -9.30
N GLU A 218 -3.21 -13.13 -8.70
CA GLU A 218 -2.23 -14.22 -8.55
C GLU A 218 -1.76 -14.76 -9.90
N LYS A 219 -2.67 -14.88 -10.87
CA LYS A 219 -2.33 -15.28 -12.24
C LYS A 219 -1.42 -14.27 -12.93
N ILE A 220 -1.73 -12.97 -12.87
CA ILE A 220 -0.96 -11.88 -13.49
C ILE A 220 0.45 -11.81 -12.90
N LEU A 221 0.54 -11.96 -11.59
CA LEU A 221 1.78 -11.91 -10.82
C LEU A 221 2.55 -13.24 -10.85
N GLY A 222 1.95 -14.30 -11.39
CA GLY A 222 2.51 -15.64 -11.45
C GLY A 222 2.83 -16.21 -10.08
N ILE A 223 1.96 -15.94 -9.10
CA ILE A 223 2.12 -16.42 -7.74
C ILE A 223 1.97 -17.94 -7.71
N THR A 224 2.88 -18.60 -7.00
CA THR A 224 2.82 -20.04 -6.71
C THR A 224 2.96 -20.29 -5.23
N TYR A 225 2.14 -21.18 -4.69
CA TYR A 225 2.27 -21.65 -3.33
C TYR A 225 3.08 -22.94 -3.31
N ILE A 226 4.15 -22.94 -2.54
CA ILE A 226 5.08 -24.07 -2.39
C ILE A 226 4.95 -24.59 -0.97
N ASN A 227 4.84 -25.90 -0.82
CA ASN A 227 4.95 -26.54 0.49
C ASN A 227 6.44 -26.72 0.84
N GLU A 228 6.89 -26.13 1.94
CA GLU A 228 8.28 -26.20 2.40
C GLU A 228 8.71 -27.64 2.73
N ASN A 229 7.78 -28.50 3.16
CA ASN A 229 8.07 -29.92 3.35
C ASN A 229 8.39 -30.61 2.02
N GLU A 230 7.68 -30.29 0.94
CA GLU A 230 7.98 -30.81 -0.40
C GLU A 230 9.27 -30.21 -0.99
N ARG A 231 9.57 -28.94 -0.67
CA ARG A 231 10.80 -28.25 -1.08
C ARG A 231 12.04 -28.96 -0.52
N LEU A 232 12.05 -29.21 0.79
CA LEU A 232 13.16 -29.88 1.49
C LEU A 232 13.38 -31.31 1.00
N VAL A 233 12.30 -32.04 0.70
CA VAL A 233 12.37 -33.38 0.11
C VAL A 233 13.01 -33.34 -1.27
N ASN A 234 12.58 -32.42 -2.14
CA ASN A 234 13.12 -32.30 -3.50
C ASN A 234 14.58 -31.82 -3.53
N GLU A 235 15.02 -31.00 -2.58
CA GLU A 235 16.43 -30.59 -2.46
C GLU A 235 17.33 -31.74 -1.99
N LYS A 236 16.83 -32.62 -1.10
CA LYS A 236 17.55 -33.78 -0.60
C LYS A 236 17.79 -34.87 -1.66
N TYR A 237 16.93 -34.94 -2.68
CA TYR A 237 17.07 -35.88 -3.81
C TYR A 237 17.81 -35.28 -5.03
N ARG A 238 18.25 -34.01 -4.96
CA ARG A 238 19.07 -33.36 -6.00
C ARG A 238 20.57 -33.32 -5.65
N GLN A 239 20.97 -33.81 -4.47
CA GLN A 239 22.36 -34.06 -4.08
C GLN A 239 22.73 -35.52 -4.31
#